data_AF-A0A7Y1YUH0-F1
#
_entry.id   AF-A0A7Y1YUH0-F1
#
_cell.length_a   1.000
_cell.length_b   1.000
_cell.length_c   1.000
_cell.angle_alpha   90.00
_cell.angle_beta   90.00
_cell.angle_gamma   90.00
#
_symmetry.space_group_name_H-M   'P 1'
#
loop_
_entity.id
_entity.type
_entity.pdbx_description
1 polymer ?
#
loop_
_entity_poly.entity_id
_entity_poly.type
_entity_poly.pdbx_seq_one_letter_code
_entity_poly.pdbx_strand_id
1 'polypeptide(L)'
;MKKIVVLTGAGVSAESGIKTFRDAGGLWEGHDVMKVASPQGWHNDQAIVLDFYNQRRRQLKQVQPNAAHKALVELEKQYEVVIVTQNVDDLHERAGSKRILHLHGELTKARSTLDENLIYHWPGDITPADKCEKGSQLRPHIVWF
;
A
#
# COMPACT_ATOMS: atom_id res chain seq x y z
N MET A 1 17.86 -3.98 -24.89
CA MET A 1 16.88 -4.85 -24.20
C MET A 1 15.49 -4.36 -24.55
N LYS A 2 14.51 -5.22 -24.86
CA LYS A 2 13.12 -4.77 -25.10
C LYS A 2 12.47 -4.39 -23.77
N LYS A 3 11.54 -3.43 -23.79
CA LYS A 3 10.83 -2.95 -22.61
C LYS A 3 9.43 -3.57 -22.51
N ILE A 4 9.07 -4.03 -21.31
CA ILE A 4 7.73 -4.55 -20.95
C ILE A 4 7.20 -3.73 -19.78
N VAL A 5 5.96 -3.27 -19.89
CA VAL A 5 5.25 -2.60 -18.78
C VAL A 5 4.15 -3.53 -18.28
N VAL A 6 4.13 -3.78 -16.98
CA VAL A 6 3.16 -4.67 -16.33
C VAL A 6 2.32 -3.86 -15.36
N LEU A 7 1.00 -3.81 -15.58
CA LEU A 7 0.07 -3.25 -14.62
C LEU A 7 -0.42 -4.35 -13.67
N THR A 8 -0.21 -4.18 -12.37
CA THR A 8 -0.67 -5.14 -11.34
C THR A 8 -1.73 -4.51 -10.43
N GLY A 9 -2.53 -5.37 -9.81
CA GLY A 9 -3.53 -5.01 -8.81
C GLY A 9 -3.69 -6.13 -7.79
N ALA A 10 -4.66 -6.01 -6.88
CA ALA A 10 -4.71 -6.81 -5.65
C ALA A 10 -4.68 -8.33 -5.88
N GLY A 11 -5.17 -8.80 -7.03
CA GLY A 11 -5.13 -10.22 -7.41
C GLY A 11 -3.73 -10.83 -7.41
N VAL A 12 -2.67 -10.07 -7.75
CA VAL A 12 -1.29 -10.61 -7.71
C VAL A 12 -0.83 -10.95 -6.29
N SER A 13 -1.39 -10.27 -5.28
CA SER A 13 -1.06 -10.47 -3.86
C SER A 13 -2.02 -11.42 -3.15
N ALA A 14 -3.09 -11.88 -3.80
CA ALA A 14 -4.11 -12.73 -3.19
C ALA A 14 -3.53 -14.07 -2.68
N GLU A 15 -2.70 -14.73 -3.50
CA GLU A 15 -2.01 -15.98 -3.13
C GLU A 15 -0.94 -15.80 -2.04
N SER A 16 -0.59 -14.55 -1.72
CA SER A 16 0.27 -14.23 -0.57
C SER A 16 -0.51 -14.09 0.75
N GLY A 17 -1.84 -14.21 0.73
CA GLY A 17 -2.70 -14.07 1.91
C GLY A 17 -3.22 -12.64 2.16
N ILE A 18 -3.07 -11.74 1.18
CA ILE A 18 -3.68 -10.39 1.23
C ILE A 18 -5.08 -10.47 0.63
N LYS A 19 -6.11 -10.04 1.37
CA LYS A 19 -7.48 -10.03 0.86
C LYS A 19 -7.66 -8.96 -0.21
N THR A 20 -8.38 -9.29 -1.28
CA THR A 20 -8.72 -8.34 -2.33
C THR A 20 -9.93 -7.48 -1.95
N PHE A 21 -10.07 -6.33 -2.60
CA PHE A 21 -11.20 -5.43 -2.38
C PHE A 21 -12.52 -5.93 -3.00
N ARG A 22 -12.46 -6.69 -4.10
CA ARG A 22 -13.63 -6.98 -4.94
C ARG A 22 -14.53 -8.09 -4.41
N ASP A 23 -14.01 -8.96 -3.56
CA ASP A 23 -14.71 -10.17 -3.13
C ASP A 23 -15.64 -9.96 -1.91
N ALA A 24 -15.78 -8.73 -1.41
CA ALA A 24 -16.44 -8.45 -0.12
C ALA A 24 -17.62 -7.47 -0.22
N GLY A 25 -18.24 -7.30 -1.40
CA GLY A 25 -19.52 -6.58 -1.53
C GLY A 25 -19.47 -5.09 -1.17
N GLY A 26 -18.32 -4.44 -1.38
CA GLY A 26 -18.09 -3.04 -0.99
C GLY A 26 -17.44 -2.87 0.40
N LEU A 27 -17.26 -3.97 1.14
CA LEU A 27 -16.46 -3.97 2.36
C LEU A 27 -15.00 -4.29 2.05
N TRP A 28 -14.07 -3.63 2.72
CA TRP A 28 -12.68 -4.02 2.76
C TRP A 28 -12.32 -4.46 4.18
N GLU A 29 -11.96 -5.73 4.36
CA GLU A 29 -11.70 -6.30 5.71
C GLU A 29 -12.88 -6.08 6.68
N GLY A 30 -14.12 -6.09 6.18
CA GLY A 30 -15.33 -5.87 6.98
C GLY A 30 -15.71 -4.41 7.20
N HIS A 31 -14.95 -3.44 6.67
CA HIS A 31 -15.26 -2.01 6.77
C HIS A 31 -15.81 -1.45 5.45
N ASP A 32 -16.80 -0.55 5.53
CA ASP A 32 -17.17 0.31 4.41
C ASP A 32 -15.95 1.14 3.98
N VAL A 33 -15.55 1.00 2.72
CA VAL A 33 -14.35 1.63 2.16
C VAL A 33 -14.35 3.15 2.33
N MET A 34 -15.52 3.79 2.23
CA MET A 34 -15.61 5.24 2.34
C MET A 34 -15.39 5.73 3.78
N LYS A 35 -15.57 4.86 4.79
CA LYS A 35 -15.25 5.20 6.18
C LYS A 35 -13.76 5.15 6.49
N VAL A 36 -13.01 4.31 5.78
CA VAL A 36 -11.64 3.98 6.15
C VAL A 36 -10.58 4.39 5.11
N ALA A 37 -10.99 4.70 3.88
CA ALA A 37 -10.11 5.04 2.77
C ALA A 37 -10.63 6.22 1.93
N SER A 38 -11.19 7.24 2.59
CA SER A 38 -11.59 8.52 1.98
C SER A 38 -11.13 9.72 2.83
N PRO A 39 -10.95 10.91 2.24
CA PRO A 39 -10.72 12.14 3.01
C PRO A 39 -11.83 12.44 4.01
N GLN A 40 -13.08 12.12 3.69
CA GLN A 40 -14.24 12.30 4.57
C GLN A 40 -14.17 11.35 5.76
N GLY A 41 -13.82 10.07 5.52
CA GLY A 41 -13.59 9.08 6.57
C GLY A 41 -12.54 9.55 7.57
N TRP A 42 -11.42 10.09 7.07
CA TRP A 42 -10.39 10.70 7.91
C TRP A 42 -10.89 11.86 8.77
N HIS A 43 -11.70 12.77 8.21
CA HIS A 43 -12.23 13.89 8.99
C HIS A 43 -13.29 13.45 10.01
N ASN A 44 -14.05 12.41 9.70
CA ASN A 44 -15.12 11.91 10.56
C ASN A 44 -14.56 11.12 11.75
N ASP A 45 -13.61 10.22 11.50
CA ASP A 45 -12.99 9.39 12.54
C ASP A 45 -11.56 9.01 12.13
N GLN A 46 -10.56 9.72 12.66
CA GLN A 46 -9.17 9.42 12.38
C GLN A 46 -8.72 8.10 13.00
N ALA A 47 -9.28 7.74 14.16
CA ALA A 47 -8.85 6.56 14.91
C ALA A 47 -9.19 5.27 14.15
N ILE A 48 -10.40 5.19 13.56
CA ILE A 48 -10.78 4.03 12.76
C ILE A 48 -9.94 3.91 11.48
N VAL A 49 -9.60 5.03 10.83
CA VAL A 49 -8.74 5.02 9.63
C VAL A 49 -7.34 4.56 10.01
N LEU A 50 -6.76 5.10 11.08
CA LEU A 50 -5.44 4.73 11.55
C LEU A 50 -5.38 3.25 11.93
N ASP A 51 -6.33 2.77 12.74
CA ASP A 51 -6.35 1.36 13.14
C ASP A 51 -6.54 0.43 11.94
N PHE A 52 -7.43 0.78 11.00
CA PHE A 52 -7.61 0.05 9.76
C PHE A 52 -6.29 -0.13 9.03
N TYR A 53 -5.55 0.94 8.72
CA TYR A 53 -4.26 0.82 8.04
C TYR A 53 -3.17 0.14 8.89
N ASN A 54 -3.18 0.31 10.21
CA ASN A 54 -2.26 -0.37 11.13
C ASN A 54 -2.48 -1.88 11.12
N GLN A 55 -3.72 -2.36 11.07
CA GLN A 55 -4.02 -3.78 10.89
C GLN A 55 -3.38 -4.34 9.60
N ARG A 56 -3.46 -3.63 8.47
CA ARG A 56 -2.79 -4.09 7.24
C ARG A 56 -1.27 -4.01 7.32
N ARG A 57 -0.68 -3.02 8.00
CA ARG A 57 0.78 -2.99 8.24
C ARG A 57 1.23 -4.18 9.06
N ARG A 58 0.45 -4.55 10.08
CA ARG A 58 0.71 -5.75 10.91
C ARG A 58 0.58 -7.04 10.09
N GLN A 59 -0.45 -7.15 9.24
CA GLN A 59 -0.62 -8.29 8.32
C GLN A 59 0.50 -8.37 7.27
N LEU A 60 0.95 -7.24 6.71
CA LEU A 60 1.99 -7.19 5.68
C LEU A 60 3.31 -7.85 6.15
N LYS A 61 3.60 -7.75 7.45
CA LYS A 61 4.77 -8.40 8.08
C LYS A 61 4.67 -9.93 8.13
N GLN A 62 3.48 -10.49 7.94
CA GLN A 62 3.20 -11.92 8.06
C GLN A 62 3.12 -12.65 6.71
N VAL A 63 3.07 -11.90 5.60
CA VAL A 63 2.95 -12.44 4.24
C VAL A 63 4.29 -12.41 3.52
N GLN A 64 4.43 -13.20 2.44
CA GLN A 64 5.64 -13.27 1.61
C GLN A 64 5.30 -13.18 0.13
N PRO A 65 6.24 -12.74 -0.74
CA PRO A 65 6.00 -12.75 -2.18
C PRO A 65 5.75 -14.17 -2.72
N ASN A 66 4.69 -14.31 -3.51
CA ASN A 66 4.31 -15.58 -4.15
C ASN A 66 5.03 -15.79 -5.51
N ALA A 67 4.66 -16.85 -6.22
CA ALA A 67 5.25 -17.21 -7.51
C ALA A 67 5.08 -16.14 -8.59
N ALA A 68 3.96 -15.39 -8.60
CA ALA A 68 3.72 -14.35 -9.60
C ALA A 68 4.72 -13.20 -9.47
N HIS A 69 5.00 -12.74 -8.24
CA HIS A 69 6.01 -11.70 -7.99
C HIS A 69 7.41 -12.16 -8.44
N LYS A 70 7.78 -13.39 -8.08
CA LYS A 70 9.08 -13.98 -8.47
C LYS A 70 9.21 -14.16 -9.98
N ALA A 71 8.12 -14.47 -10.68
CA ALA A 71 8.12 -14.58 -12.13
C ALA A 71 8.42 -13.24 -12.83
N LEU A 72 7.97 -12.11 -12.26
CA LEU A 72 8.31 -10.79 -12.80
C LEU A 72 9.79 -10.47 -12.62
N VAL A 73 10.41 -10.89 -11.51
CA VAL A 73 11.86 -10.77 -11.30
C VAL A 73 12.64 -11.66 -12.27
N GLU A 74 12.14 -12.87 -12.57
CA GLU A 74 12.75 -13.72 -13.59
C GLU A 74 12.69 -13.07 -14.98
N LEU A 75 11.56 -12.43 -15.30
CA LEU A 75 11.37 -11.72 -16.57
C LEU A 75 12.36 -10.55 -16.74
N GLU A 76 12.74 -9.88 -15.63
CA GLU A 76 13.75 -8.81 -15.62
C GLU A 76 15.13 -9.27 -16.11
N LYS A 77 15.43 -10.58 -16.13
CA LYS A 77 16.70 -11.10 -16.66
C LYS A 77 16.81 -10.97 -18.17
N GLN A 78 15.69 -10.91 -18.88
CA GLN A 78 15.65 -10.86 -20.35
C GLN A 78 15.11 -9.54 -20.89
N TYR A 79 14.31 -8.82 -20.10
CA TYR A 79 13.60 -7.62 -20.49
C TYR A 79 13.79 -6.49 -19.49
N GLU A 80 13.74 -5.24 -19.96
CA GLU A 80 13.52 -4.12 -19.07
C GLU A 80 12.06 -4.15 -18.64
N VAL A 81 11.78 -4.68 -17.45
CA VAL A 81 10.43 -4.71 -16.89
C VAL A 81 10.21 -3.47 -16.04
N VAL A 82 9.08 -2.80 -16.25
CA VAL A 82 8.56 -1.74 -15.38
C VAL A 82 7.22 -2.18 -14.85
N ILE A 83 7.12 -2.31 -13.53
CA ILE A 83 5.89 -2.67 -12.83
C ILE A 83 5.20 -1.37 -12.43
N VAL A 84 3.98 -1.19 -12.92
CA VAL A 84 3.06 -0.16 -12.43
C VAL A 84 2.06 -0.90 -11.55
N THR A 85 1.98 -0.58 -10.27
CA THR A 85 1.13 -1.32 -9.33
C THR A 85 0.07 -0.41 -8.73
N GLN A 86 -1.16 -0.94 -8.65
CA GLN A 86 -2.24 -0.35 -7.87
C GLN A 86 -2.17 -0.78 -6.40
N ASN A 87 -1.33 -1.76 -6.07
CA ASN A 87 -1.16 -2.24 -4.72
C ASN A 87 -0.37 -1.25 -3.88
N VAL A 88 -0.59 -1.34 -2.59
CA VAL A 88 0.10 -0.54 -1.58
C VAL A 88 1.03 -1.40 -0.72
N ASP A 89 1.03 -2.72 -0.91
CA ASP A 89 1.99 -3.66 -0.30
C ASP A 89 3.37 -3.55 -0.95
N ASP A 90 4.40 -4.11 -0.29
CA ASP A 90 5.80 -4.07 -0.74
C ASP A 90 6.29 -5.42 -1.32
N LEU A 91 5.36 -6.24 -1.82
CA LEU A 91 5.68 -7.62 -2.24
C LEU A 91 6.50 -7.68 -3.52
N HIS A 92 6.39 -6.68 -4.42
CA HIS A 92 7.25 -6.58 -5.60
C HIS A 92 8.70 -6.26 -5.19
N GLU A 93 8.88 -5.30 -4.28
CA GLU A 93 10.17 -4.91 -3.73
C GLU A 93 10.84 -6.11 -3.04
N ARG A 94 10.10 -6.79 -2.17
CA ARG A 94 10.59 -7.95 -1.43
C ARG A 94 10.88 -9.16 -2.32
N ALA A 95 10.21 -9.28 -3.47
CA ALA A 95 10.55 -10.30 -4.46
C ALA A 95 11.87 -10.00 -5.17
N GLY A 96 12.27 -8.72 -5.24
CA GLY A 96 13.48 -8.25 -5.89
C GLY A 96 13.26 -7.49 -7.20
N SER A 97 12.03 -7.07 -7.49
CA SER A 97 11.74 -6.25 -8.67
C SER A 97 12.40 -4.88 -8.55
N LYS A 98 12.95 -4.37 -9.65
CA LYS A 98 13.84 -3.19 -9.63
C LYS A 98 13.18 -1.87 -10.02
N ARG A 99 12.10 -1.92 -10.80
CA ARG A 99 11.45 -0.73 -11.37
C ARG A 99 9.96 -0.77 -11.10
N ILE A 100 9.56 -0.22 -9.96
CA ILE A 100 8.20 -0.28 -9.46
C ILE A 100 7.67 1.15 -9.32
N LEU A 101 6.45 1.38 -9.80
CA LEU A 101 5.72 2.62 -9.63
C LEU A 101 4.41 2.32 -8.91
N HIS A 102 4.26 2.85 -7.69
CA HIS A 102 3.03 2.76 -6.90
C HIS A 102 2.05 3.87 -7.29
N LEU A 103 0.93 3.50 -7.93
CA LEU A 103 -0.12 4.44 -8.30
C LEU A 103 -0.90 4.95 -7.09
N HIS A 104 -1.04 4.12 -6.04
CA HIS A 104 -1.90 4.41 -4.89
C HIS A 104 -1.11 4.63 -3.60
N GLY A 105 0.19 4.93 -3.72
CA GLY A 105 1.09 5.07 -2.58
C GLY A 105 1.50 3.74 -1.96
N GLU A 106 2.04 3.80 -0.75
CA GLU A 106 2.77 2.70 -0.11
C GLU A 106 2.38 2.58 1.36
N LEU A 107 2.01 1.37 1.78
CA LEU A 107 1.54 1.08 3.13
C LEU A 107 2.65 1.24 4.18
N THR A 108 3.90 1.02 3.78
CA THR A 108 5.11 1.21 4.58
C THR A 108 5.55 2.68 4.66
N LYS A 109 4.73 3.62 4.18
CA LYS A 109 4.98 5.06 4.28
C LYS A 109 3.87 5.81 5.02
N ALA A 110 4.25 6.92 5.63
CA ALA A 110 3.36 7.92 6.21
C ALA A 110 3.62 9.28 5.55
N ARG A 111 2.63 10.16 5.53
CA ARG A 111 2.79 11.55 5.08
C ARG A 111 2.12 12.53 6.04
N SER A 112 2.63 13.75 6.08
CA SER A 112 2.01 14.84 6.83
C SER A 112 0.61 15.18 6.27
N THR A 113 -0.32 15.55 7.15
CA THR A 113 -1.62 16.11 6.74
C THR A 113 -1.56 17.58 6.34
N LEU A 114 -0.44 18.27 6.62
CA LEU A 114 -0.27 19.70 6.32
C LEU A 114 0.64 19.96 5.11
N ASP A 115 1.74 19.22 4.99
CA ASP A 115 2.71 19.37 3.90
C ASP A 115 2.90 18.04 3.21
N GLU A 116 2.39 17.98 2.00
CA GLU A 116 2.24 16.76 1.27
C GLU A 116 3.59 16.15 0.81
N ASN A 117 4.66 16.95 0.80
CA ASN A 117 6.01 16.54 0.44
C ASN A 117 6.77 15.88 1.61
N LEU A 118 6.25 16.00 2.83
CA LEU A 118 6.83 15.33 4.00
C LEU A 118 6.34 13.88 4.06
N ILE A 119 7.13 12.99 3.48
CA ILE A 119 6.89 11.55 3.38
C ILE A 119 7.97 10.80 4.17
N TYR A 120 7.55 9.83 4.97
CA TYR A 120 8.40 9.09 5.88
C TYR A 120 8.27 7.60 5.63
N HIS A 121 9.38 6.86 5.65
CA HIS A 121 9.33 5.41 5.77
C HIS A 121 8.83 5.07 7.19
N TRP A 122 7.70 4.37 7.26
CA TRP A 122 6.94 4.10 8.47
C TRP A 122 6.28 2.71 8.43
N PRO A 123 7.05 1.62 8.69
CA PRO A 123 6.53 0.25 8.65
C PRO A 123 5.75 -0.14 9.92
N GLY A 124 5.71 0.74 10.93
CA GLY A 124 5.02 0.55 12.20
C GLY A 124 3.59 1.09 12.21
N ASP A 125 2.93 0.96 13.34
CA ASP A 125 1.63 1.59 13.56
C ASP A 125 1.79 3.12 13.55
N ILE A 126 0.79 3.85 13.05
CA ILE A 126 0.66 5.30 13.21
C ILE A 126 -0.38 5.57 14.29
N THR A 127 0.00 6.35 15.29
CA THR A 127 -0.82 6.76 16.41
C THR A 127 -1.14 8.26 16.34
N PRO A 128 -2.12 8.76 17.12
CA PRO A 128 -2.38 10.20 17.23
C PRO A 128 -1.22 11.03 17.83
N ALA A 129 -0.20 10.38 18.40
CA ALA A 129 0.99 11.06 18.90
C ALA A 129 2.01 11.32 17.78
N ASP A 130 1.93 10.57 16.68
CA ASP A 130 2.89 10.62 15.58
C ASP A 130 2.60 11.81 14.67
N LYS A 131 3.46 12.82 14.79
CA LYS A 131 3.37 14.09 14.07
C LYS A 131 4.57 14.27 13.16
N CYS A 132 4.38 15.00 12.07
CA CYS A 132 5.52 15.46 11.28
C CYS A 132 6.29 16.56 12.02
N GLU A 133 7.43 16.95 11.47
CA GLU A 133 8.28 18.04 11.98
C GLU A 133 7.57 19.40 12.09
N LYS A 134 6.44 19.60 11.40
CA LYS A 134 5.59 20.80 11.48
C LYS A 134 4.47 20.67 12.52
N GLY A 135 4.43 19.59 13.30
CA GLY A 135 3.46 19.37 14.38
C GLY A 135 2.08 18.87 13.92
N SER A 136 1.86 18.63 12.63
CA SER A 136 0.60 18.07 12.12
C SER A 136 0.60 16.54 12.18
N GLN A 137 -0.59 15.96 12.32
CA GLN A 137 -0.80 14.51 12.36
C GLN A 137 -0.22 13.80 11.13
N LEU A 138 0.40 12.64 11.32
CA LEU A 138 0.74 11.75 10.23
C LEU A 138 -0.48 10.93 9.79
N ARG A 139 -0.64 10.77 8.48
CA ARG A 139 -1.60 9.86 7.85
C ARG A 139 -0.88 8.80 7.02
N PRO A 140 -1.53 7.67 6.68
CA PRO A 140 -1.01 6.74 5.68
C PRO A 140 -0.69 7.46 4.36
N HIS A 141 0.45 7.12 3.76
CA HIS A 141 0.82 7.62 2.42
C HIS A 141 0.13 6.78 1.34
N ILE A 142 -1.20 6.82 1.38
CA ILE A 142 -2.09 6.08 0.49
C ILE A 142 -2.98 7.06 -0.25
N VAL A 143 -3.18 6.84 -1.55
CA VAL A 143 -4.20 7.57 -2.32
C VAL A 143 -5.56 7.02 -1.94
N TRP A 144 -6.45 7.91 -1.50
CA TRP A 144 -7.82 7.57 -1.11
C TRP A 144 -8.78 7.76 -2.28
N PHE A 145 -9.99 7.19 -2.14
CA PHE A 145 -11.10 7.41 -3.06
C PHE A 145 -11.61 8.85 -3.00
#